data_AF-A0A952TZK8-F1
#
_entry.id   AF-A0A952TZK8-F1
#
_cell.length_a   1.000
_cell.length_b   1.000
_cell.length_c   1.000
_cell.angle_alpha   90.00
_cell.angle_beta   90.00
_cell.angle_gamma   90.00
#
_symmetry.space_group_name_H-M   'P 1'
#
loop_
_entity.id
_entity.type
_entity.pdbx_description
1 polymer ?
#
loop_
_entity_poly.entity_id
_entity_poly.type
_entity_poly.pdbx_seq_one_letter_code
_entity_poly.pdbx_strand_id
1 'polypeptide(L)'
;MALPLFLLLTDDALAIFLVTYIGLKFHSLDAILMDRLPYTFLPFLLAWVSAAVALRLYRPSVAGQWKQLWRVPLAALLAAVPAAALRALWLDIPFTPLFALIMGLVLAGALLITRSLYIATVGRLWLDRG
;
A
#
# COMPACT_ATOMS: atom_id res chain seq x y z
N MET A 1 -5.35 -16.18 -15.39
CA MET A 1 -4.74 -14.83 -15.20
C MET A 1 -5.29 -14.08 -13.98
N ALA A 2 -6.53 -14.34 -13.52
CA ALA A 2 -7.14 -13.57 -12.42
C ALA A 2 -6.64 -13.91 -11.00
N LEU A 3 -6.41 -15.20 -10.68
CA LEU A 3 -6.02 -15.62 -9.33
C LEU A 3 -4.78 -14.90 -8.79
N PRO A 4 -3.66 -14.82 -9.53
CA PRO A 4 -2.47 -14.21 -8.96
C PRO A 4 -2.60 -12.68 -8.81
N LEU A 5 -3.40 -12.01 -9.65
CA LEU A 5 -3.73 -10.59 -9.48
C LEU A 5 -4.57 -10.38 -8.21
N PHE A 6 -5.56 -11.24 -7.97
CA PHE A 6 -6.38 -11.18 -6.77
C PHE A 6 -5.55 -11.36 -5.50
N LEU A 7 -4.62 -12.32 -5.50
CA LEU A 7 -3.68 -12.51 -4.39
C LEU A 7 -2.85 -11.26 -4.15
N LEU A 8 -2.35 -10.63 -5.21
CA LEU A 8 -1.51 -9.43 -5.11
C LEU A 8 -2.27 -8.20 -4.58
N LEU A 9 -3.51 -8.00 -5.03
CA LEU A 9 -4.37 -6.93 -4.52
C LEU A 9 -4.75 -7.15 -3.05
N THR A 10 -5.03 -8.40 -2.69
CA THR A 10 -5.38 -8.78 -1.31
C THR A 10 -4.18 -8.60 -0.38
N ASP A 11 -2.99 -9.00 -0.82
CA ASP A 11 -1.73 -8.82 -0.09
C ASP A 11 -1.43 -7.34 0.16
N ASP A 12 -1.54 -6.49 -0.88
CA ASP A 12 -1.38 -5.04 -0.74
C ASP A 12 -2.39 -4.45 0.26
N ALA A 13 -3.68 -4.81 0.11
CA ALA A 13 -4.73 -4.30 0.96
C ALA A 13 -4.53 -4.72 2.42
N LEU A 14 -4.11 -5.96 2.65
CA LEU A 14 -3.80 -6.46 3.98
C LEU A 14 -2.59 -5.72 4.58
N ALA A 15 -1.52 -5.51 3.81
CA ALA A 15 -0.35 -4.75 4.27
C ALA A 15 -0.72 -3.32 4.70
N ILE A 16 -1.51 -2.62 3.86
CA ILE A 16 -1.98 -1.25 4.15
C ILE A 16 -2.90 -1.25 5.38
N PHE A 17 -3.82 -2.22 5.48
CA PHE A 17 -4.70 -2.37 6.61
C PHE A 17 -3.91 -2.56 7.92
N LEU A 18 -2.94 -3.48 7.93
CA LEU A 18 -2.12 -3.77 9.10
C LEU A 18 -1.26 -2.57 9.50
N VAL A 19 -0.59 -1.91 8.56
CA VAL A 19 0.18 -0.68 8.85
C VAL A 19 -0.72 0.39 9.46
N THR A 20 -1.92 0.57 8.91
CA THR A 20 -2.87 1.56 9.43
C THR A 20 -3.33 1.21 10.84
N TYR A 21 -3.77 -0.03 11.06
CA TYR A 21 -4.24 -0.52 12.35
C TYR A 21 -3.16 -0.42 13.43
N ILE A 22 -1.95 -0.91 13.12
CA ILE A 22 -0.79 -0.87 14.01
C ILE A 22 -0.40 0.59 14.31
N GLY A 23 -0.36 1.47 13.30
CA GLY A 23 -0.06 2.89 13.49
C GLY A 23 -1.03 3.59 14.44
N LEU A 24 -2.34 3.32 14.31
CA LEU A 24 -3.36 3.87 15.22
C LEU A 24 -3.17 3.37 16.66
N LYS A 25 -2.80 2.10 16.85
CA LYS A 25 -2.45 1.53 18.17
C LYS A 25 -1.20 2.20 18.76
N PHE A 26 -0.15 2.41 17.97
CA PHE A 26 1.06 3.10 18.43
C PHE A 26 0.79 4.54 18.88
N HIS A 27 -0.22 5.20 18.32
CA HIS A 27 -0.68 6.51 18.75
C HIS A 27 -1.72 6.48 19.89
N SER A 28 -1.93 5.34 20.54
CA SER A 28 -2.89 5.17 21.66
C SER A 28 -4.31 5.61 21.32
N LEU A 29 -4.74 5.42 20.06
CA LEU A 29 -6.06 5.80 19.57
C LEU A 29 -7.10 4.68 19.73
N ASP A 30 -6.93 3.79 20.71
CA ASP A 30 -7.77 2.61 20.93
C ASP A 30 -9.27 2.95 21.01
N ALA A 31 -9.61 4.02 21.73
CA ALA A 31 -10.99 4.44 21.96
C ALA A 31 -11.74 4.84 20.69
N ILE A 32 -11.01 5.28 19.66
CA ILE A 32 -11.57 5.78 18.39
C ILE A 32 -11.03 4.99 17.20
N LEU A 33 -10.45 3.81 17.43
CA LEU A 33 -9.70 3.10 16.39
C LEU A 33 -10.61 2.74 15.22
N MET A 34 -11.79 2.18 15.51
CA MET A 34 -12.76 1.81 14.48
C MET A 34 -13.28 3.03 13.72
N ASP A 35 -13.38 4.18 14.38
CA ASP A 35 -13.81 5.43 13.75
C ASP A 35 -12.71 6.04 12.87
N ARG A 36 -11.43 5.87 13.22
CA ARG A 36 -10.30 6.47 12.49
C ARG A 36 -9.70 5.57 11.41
N LEU A 37 -9.89 4.26 11.53
CA LEU A 37 -9.31 3.27 10.64
C LEU A 37 -9.77 3.46 9.17
N PRO A 38 -11.08 3.59 8.85
CA PRO A 38 -11.53 3.78 7.46
C PRO A 38 -10.98 5.04 6.82
N TYR A 39 -10.87 6.14 7.59
CA TYR A 39 -10.38 7.43 7.12
C TYR A 39 -8.88 7.46 6.84
N THR A 40 -8.15 6.43 7.25
CA THR A 40 -6.73 6.29 6.90
C THR A 40 -6.54 5.16 5.90
N PHE A 41 -7.15 3.99 6.14
CA PHE A 41 -7.04 2.83 5.28
C PHE A 41 -7.55 3.09 3.86
N LEU A 42 -8.78 3.64 3.72
CA LEU A 42 -9.39 3.79 2.40
C LEU A 42 -8.67 4.84 1.53
N PRO A 43 -8.29 6.04 2.02
CA PRO A 43 -7.51 6.98 1.22
C PRO A 43 -6.18 6.42 0.75
N PHE A 44 -5.46 5.70 1.63
CA PHE A 44 -4.18 5.09 1.27
C PHE A 44 -4.34 3.92 0.31
N LEU A 45 -5.37 3.08 0.47
CA LEU A 45 -5.66 2.01 -0.49
C LEU A 45 -5.99 2.56 -1.88
N LEU A 46 -6.87 3.58 -1.96
CA LEU A 46 -7.26 4.19 -3.22
C LEU A 46 -6.07 4.85 -3.93
N ALA A 47 -5.26 5.61 -3.20
CA ALA A 47 -4.08 6.25 -3.75
C ALA A 47 -3.02 5.21 -4.15
N TRP A 48 -2.82 4.16 -3.35
CA TRP A 48 -1.91 3.07 -3.65
C TRP A 48 -2.28 2.36 -4.94
N VAL A 49 -3.54 1.92 -5.08
CA VAL A 49 -4.01 1.22 -6.29
C VAL A 49 -3.82 2.13 -7.51
N SER A 50 -4.12 3.42 -7.40
CA SER A 50 -3.93 4.39 -8.48
C SER A 50 -2.45 4.52 -8.89
N ALA A 51 -1.55 4.71 -7.92
CA ALA A 51 -0.10 4.79 -8.17
C ALA A 51 0.46 3.46 -8.71
N ALA A 52 -0.01 2.34 -8.19
CA ALA A 52 0.41 1.00 -8.61
C ALA A 52 -0.02 0.67 -10.04
N VAL A 53 -1.23 1.07 -10.43
CA VAL A 53 -1.69 0.98 -11.83
C VAL A 53 -0.83 1.86 -12.73
N ALA A 54 -0.60 3.13 -12.36
CA ALA A 54 0.23 4.05 -13.14
C ALA A 54 1.66 3.52 -13.35
N LEU A 55 2.27 2.92 -12.33
CA LEU A 55 3.60 2.32 -12.38
C LEU A 55 3.62 0.87 -12.89
N ARG A 56 2.46 0.34 -13.29
CA ARG A 56 2.27 -1.00 -13.87
C ARG A 56 2.68 -2.13 -12.92
N LEU A 57 2.56 -1.93 -11.61
CA LEU A 57 2.93 -2.90 -10.55
C LEU A 57 2.07 -4.17 -10.53
N TYR A 58 0.96 -4.18 -11.26
CA TYR A 58 0.08 -5.34 -11.42
C TYR A 58 0.30 -6.10 -12.75
N ARG A 59 1.23 -5.66 -13.61
CA ARG A 59 1.57 -6.40 -14.82
C ARG A 59 2.46 -7.61 -14.49
N PRO A 60 2.22 -8.80 -15.07
CA PRO A 60 3.07 -9.98 -14.87
C PRO A 60 4.57 -9.71 -15.04
N SER A 61 4.93 -8.96 -16.09
CA SER A 61 6.30 -8.56 -16.43
C SER A 61 6.96 -7.62 -15.42
N VAL A 62 6.24 -7.20 -14.37
CA VAL A 62 6.73 -6.32 -13.32
C VAL A 62 6.56 -7.00 -11.96
N ALA A 63 5.34 -7.47 -11.67
CA ALA A 63 4.96 -8.04 -10.37
C ALA A 63 5.78 -9.25 -9.94
N GLY A 64 6.28 -10.06 -10.89
CA GLY A 64 7.10 -11.24 -10.61
C GLY A 64 8.62 -10.99 -10.65
N GLN A 65 9.08 -9.76 -10.86
CA GLN A 65 10.49 -9.47 -11.13
C GLN A 65 11.18 -8.73 -9.98
N TRP A 66 12.17 -9.37 -9.36
CA TRP A 66 13.01 -8.76 -8.31
C TRP A 66 13.63 -7.42 -8.73
N LYS A 67 14.09 -7.31 -9.97
CA LYS A 67 14.71 -6.09 -10.53
C LYS A 67 13.73 -4.91 -10.62
N GLN A 68 12.42 -5.14 -10.51
CA GLN A 68 11.39 -4.11 -10.58
C GLN A 68 10.86 -3.68 -9.21
N LEU A 69 11.37 -4.25 -8.11
CA LEU A 69 10.90 -3.93 -6.76
C LEU A 69 11.08 -2.47 -6.37
N TRP A 70 12.04 -1.75 -6.96
CA TRP A 70 12.23 -0.30 -6.74
C TRP A 70 10.98 0.54 -7.08
N ARG A 71 10.07 0.03 -7.92
CA ARG A 71 8.80 0.71 -8.24
C ARG A 71 7.84 0.73 -7.06
N VAL A 72 7.94 -0.23 -6.14
CA VAL A 72 7.08 -0.36 -4.96
C VAL A 72 7.26 0.83 -4.00
N PRO A 73 8.47 1.17 -3.51
CA PRO A 73 8.65 2.33 -2.65
C PRO A 73 8.32 3.64 -3.38
N LEU A 74 8.62 3.76 -4.68
CA LEU A 74 8.22 4.91 -5.47
C LEU A 74 6.69 5.07 -5.51
N ALA A 75 5.95 4.00 -5.76
CA ALA A 75 4.48 4.02 -5.75
C ALA A 75 3.92 4.40 -4.38
N ALA A 76 4.49 3.88 -3.30
CA ALA A 76 4.05 4.19 -1.94
C ALA A 76 4.26 5.66 -1.59
N LEU A 77 5.43 6.23 -1.95
CA LEU A 77 5.72 7.65 -1.75
C LEU A 77 4.81 8.55 -2.59
N LEU A 78 4.56 8.19 -3.85
CA LEU A 78 3.63 8.93 -4.71
C LEU A 78 2.18 8.86 -4.21
N ALA A 79 1.76 7.71 -3.66
CA ALA A 79 0.43 7.53 -3.08
C ALA A 79 0.24 8.28 -1.76
N ALA A 80 1.30 8.43 -0.97
CA ALA A 80 1.19 8.95 0.40
C ALA A 80 0.69 10.40 0.47
N VAL A 81 1.13 11.27 -0.45
CA VAL A 81 0.71 12.68 -0.49
C VAL A 81 -0.80 12.83 -0.77
N PRO A 82 -1.35 12.31 -1.88
CA PRO A 82 -2.79 12.40 -2.15
C PRO A 82 -3.62 11.64 -1.12
N ALA A 83 -3.14 10.52 -0.59
CA ALA A 83 -3.83 9.80 0.48
C ALA A 83 -3.95 10.62 1.77
N ALA A 84 -2.85 11.22 2.21
CA ALA A 84 -2.83 12.05 3.41
C ALA A 84 -3.65 13.34 3.23
N ALA A 85 -3.65 13.94 2.04
CA ALA A 85 -4.51 15.07 1.71
C ALA A 85 -6.00 14.69 1.74
N LEU A 86 -6.36 13.56 1.13
CA LEU A 86 -7.75 13.06 1.13
C LEU A 86 -8.22 12.72 2.55
N ARG A 87 -7.36 12.09 3.36
CA ARG A 87 -7.62 11.85 4.78
C ARG A 87 -7.87 13.16 5.53
N ALA A 88 -7.02 14.16 5.32
CA ALA A 88 -7.15 15.46 5.98
C ALA A 88 -8.49 16.13 5.62
N LEU A 89 -8.88 16.06 4.34
CA LEU A 89 -10.16 16.54 3.85
C LEU A 89 -11.35 15.80 4.50
N TRP A 90 -11.31 14.46 4.56
CA TRP A 90 -12.42 13.68 5.13
C TRP A 90 -12.59 13.85 6.64
N LEU A 91 -11.50 14.14 7.34
CA LEU A 91 -11.51 14.34 8.79
C LEU A 91 -11.67 15.81 9.21
N ASP A 92 -11.72 16.73 8.24
CA ASP A 92 -11.72 18.18 8.48
C ASP A 92 -10.58 18.63 9.40
N ILE A 93 -9.35 18.20 9.08
CA ILE A 93 -8.13 18.53 9.82
C ILE A 93 -7.05 19.10 8.90
N PRO A 94 -6.07 19.85 9.43
CA PRO A 94 -4.94 20.33 8.63
C PRO A 94 -4.13 19.19 8.02
N PHE A 95 -3.73 19.35 6.76
CA PHE A 95 -2.76 18.46 6.12
C PHE A 95 -1.43 18.50 6.87
N THR A 96 -0.90 17.33 7.22
CA THR A 96 0.38 17.19 7.94
C THR A 96 1.42 16.54 7.03
N PRO A 97 2.39 17.29 6.46
CA PRO A 97 3.40 16.74 5.56
C PRO A 97 4.22 15.61 6.18
N LEU A 98 4.54 15.73 7.48
CA LEU A 98 5.31 14.72 8.20
C LEU A 98 4.55 13.37 8.29
N PHE A 99 3.23 13.42 8.49
CA PHE A 99 2.40 12.21 8.47
C PHE A 99 2.43 11.54 7.09
N ALA A 100 2.31 12.32 6.00
CA ALA A 100 2.39 11.79 4.65
C ALA A 100 3.75 11.11 4.40
N LEU A 101 4.86 11.76 4.79
CA LEU A 101 6.20 11.22 4.63
C LEU A 101 6.40 9.92 5.43
N ILE A 102 6.09 9.92 6.73
CA ILE A 102 6.28 8.74 7.59
C ILE A 102 5.40 7.59 7.12
N MET A 103 4.11 7.83 6.85
CA MET A 103 3.21 6.79 6.34
C MET A 103 3.69 6.24 5.00
N GLY A 104 4.16 7.09 4.10
CA GLY A 104 4.72 6.67 2.81
C GLY A 104 5.93 5.76 2.98
N LEU A 105 6.85 6.08 3.88
CA LEU A 105 8.04 5.28 4.17
C LEU A 105 7.69 3.93 4.85
N VAL A 106 6.78 3.94 5.82
CA VAL A 106 6.33 2.71 6.50
C VAL A 106 5.60 1.79 5.52
N LEU A 107 4.70 2.33 4.69
CA LEU A 107 4.03 1.57 3.63
C LEU A 107 5.02 1.06 2.59
N ALA A 108 5.98 1.87 2.17
CA ALA A 108 7.04 1.44 1.26
C ALA A 108 7.77 0.21 1.80
N GLY A 109 8.15 0.23 3.09
CA GLY A 109 8.79 -0.92 3.75
C GLY A 109 7.88 -2.14 3.83
N ALA A 110 6.65 -1.98 4.32
CA ALA A 110 5.70 -3.07 4.47
C ALA A 110 5.37 -3.74 3.11
N LEU A 111 5.04 -2.94 2.10
CA LEU A 111 4.73 -3.44 0.76
C LEU A 111 5.97 -4.05 0.10
N LEU A 112 7.17 -3.50 0.31
CA LEU A 112 8.38 -4.12 -0.23
C LEU A 112 8.61 -5.52 0.37
N ILE A 113 8.34 -5.70 1.66
CA ILE A 113 8.41 -7.01 2.32
C ILE A 113 7.39 -7.96 1.70
N THR A 114 6.11 -7.59 1.64
CA THR A 114 5.08 -8.50 1.13
C THR A 114 5.24 -8.80 -0.35
N ARG A 115 5.66 -7.82 -1.16
CA ARG A 115 5.99 -8.03 -2.57
C ARG A 115 7.17 -8.97 -2.77
N SER A 116 8.18 -8.91 -1.90
CA SER A 116 9.29 -9.85 -1.92
C SER A 116 8.82 -11.28 -1.61
N LEU A 117 7.96 -11.44 -0.60
CA LEU A 117 7.36 -12.74 -0.25
C LEU A 117 6.48 -13.29 -1.39
N TYR A 118 5.67 -12.43 -2.01
CA TYR A 118 4.85 -12.78 -3.15
C TYR A 118 5.69 -13.29 -4.32
N ILE A 119 6.78 -12.60 -4.67
CA ILE A 119 7.67 -13.05 -5.75
C ILE A 119 8.31 -14.40 -5.41
N ALA A 120 8.75 -14.60 -4.17
CA ALA A 120 9.41 -15.83 -3.73
C ALA A 120 8.50 -17.07 -3.81
N THR A 121 7.19 -16.90 -3.54
CA THR A 121 6.20 -17.97 -3.38
C THR A 121 5.28 -18.17 -4.59
N VAL A 122 4.69 -17.09 -5.11
CA VAL A 122 3.62 -17.11 -6.12
C VAL A 122 4.09 -16.48 -7.45
N GLY A 123 5.09 -15.60 -7.42
CA GLY A 123 5.56 -14.86 -8.60
C GLY A 123 5.98 -15.75 -9.77
N ARG A 124 6.45 -16.97 -9.51
CA ARG A 124 6.82 -17.96 -10.53
C ARG A 124 5.64 -18.40 -11.40
N LEU A 125 4.42 -18.43 -10.83
CA LEU A 125 3.20 -18.81 -11.56
C LEU A 125 2.84 -17.86 -12.71
N TRP A 126 3.41 -16.65 -12.74
CA TRP A 126 3.29 -15.72 -13.87
C TRP A 126 4.35 -15.90 -14.93
N LEU A 127 5.55 -16.36 -14.55
CA LEU A 127 6.67 -16.57 -15.47
C LEU A 127 6.45 -17.82 -16.32
N ASP A 128 5.81 -18.85 -15.76
CA ASP A 128 5.56 -20.12 -16.45
C ASP A 128 4.40 -20.04 -17.47
N ARG A 129 3.73 -18.89 -17.59
CA ARG A 129 2.54 -18.69 -18.45
C ARG A 129 2.73 -17.62 -19.53
N GLY A 130 3.94 -17.10 -19.70
CA GLY A 130 4.31 -16.13 -20.74
C GLY A 130 5.32 -16.74 -21.69
#